data_AF-A0A9Q1AIM4-F1
#
_entry.id   AF-A0A9Q1AIM4-F1
#
_cell.length_a   1.000
_cell.length_b   1.000
_cell.length_c   1.000
_cell.angle_alpha   90.00
_cell.angle_beta   90.00
_cell.angle_gamma   90.00
#
_symmetry.space_group_name_H-M   'P 1'
#
loop_
_entity.id
_entity.type
_entity.pdbx_description
1 polymer ?
#
loop_
_entity_poly.entity_id
_entity_poly.type
_entity_poly.pdbx_seq_one_letter_code
_entity_poly.pdbx_strand_id
1 'polypeptide(L)'
;MTLSEKNPMAVAHILIWMVLVLLSSRISVSNATATDIACLKSIKASLVDPNNYLNTTWDFNNNTEGFICRFLGVECWHPDENRVLNIRLSDLGLKGQFPLGIKQCTSLTGLDLSHNKLYGPFPANISKFIPYVTSLDLSFNNFSGEIPSNLANCSFLNDLRLDNNRLTGKIPLEFGLLERIKVFTVTNNLLTGPVPTFNHYNIPAASYANNLDLCGKPLSECPGVAEKSKVGVIAAAAAGGITFTSIIVGIFLYFLSRGVAKKKAEDPEGNRWAKSIKGTKGIKVSMFENSVSKMRLSDLMKATNDFSNNNIIGAGRTGPMYKAVISDGCILMVKRLQDSQRLEKEFVSEMKTLGNVKHLDTHLSTFVNGEFGDLGYVAPEYLRTLVATPKGDVYSFGVVLLELITGEKPTHVANAPESFKGSLVEWIRQLSEGPLLRTSIDKTLLGNGFDDELNQFLKVACNCVVENAKERPTMFEVHQLLRTIGERYYFTTEDDITLPTDAGDTDFPDELIVADATTK
;
A
#
# COMPACT_ATOMS: atom_id res chain seq x y z
N MET A 1 -43.84 8.28 56.35
CA MET A 1 -42.57 7.54 56.19
C MET A 1 -41.56 8.50 55.61
N THR A 2 -40.48 8.70 56.35
CA THR A 2 -39.48 9.74 56.24
C THR A 2 -38.57 9.55 55.02
N LEU A 3 -38.34 10.63 54.27
CA LEU A 3 -37.31 10.71 53.24
C LEU A 3 -35.94 10.59 53.89
N SER A 4 -35.23 9.51 53.61
CA SER A 4 -33.87 9.25 54.07
C SER A 4 -32.90 10.19 53.37
N GLU A 5 -32.15 10.94 54.17
CA GLU A 5 -31.00 11.77 53.78
C GLU A 5 -30.02 10.97 52.94
N LYS A 6 -29.78 11.41 51.70
CA LYS A 6 -28.64 10.94 50.90
C LYS A 6 -27.39 11.61 51.44
N ASN A 7 -26.49 10.79 51.95
CA ASN A 7 -25.26 11.18 52.63
C ASN A 7 -24.36 12.04 51.70
N PRO A 8 -24.21 13.37 51.94
CA PRO A 8 -23.56 14.29 51.00
C PRO A 8 -22.07 14.00 50.79
N MET A 9 -21.44 13.29 51.74
CA MET A 9 -20.03 12.89 51.67
C MET A 9 -19.76 11.85 50.57
N ALA A 10 -20.69 10.93 50.31
CA ALA A 10 -20.51 9.90 49.29
C ALA A 10 -20.55 10.49 47.86
N VAL A 11 -21.42 11.48 47.64
CA VAL A 11 -21.50 12.21 46.37
C VAL A 11 -20.25 13.05 46.14
N ALA A 12 -19.72 13.68 47.19
CA ALA A 12 -18.46 14.43 47.13
C ALA A 12 -17.26 13.54 46.75
N HIS A 13 -17.14 12.34 47.34
CA HIS A 13 -16.06 11.41 46.98
C HIS A 13 -16.15 10.89 45.54
N ILE A 14 -17.37 10.61 45.04
CA ILE A 14 -17.57 10.18 43.65
C ILE A 14 -17.23 11.31 42.68
N LEU A 15 -17.62 12.55 42.99
CA LEU A 15 -17.27 13.72 42.18
C LEU A 15 -15.77 14.01 42.19
N ILE A 16 -15.09 13.89 43.34
CA ILE A 16 -13.63 14.03 43.44
C ILE A 16 -12.94 12.93 42.63
N TRP A 17 -13.43 11.70 42.68
CA TRP A 17 -12.87 10.58 41.91
C TRP A 17 -13.10 10.76 40.41
N MET A 18 -14.28 11.19 39.98
CA MET A 18 -14.53 11.55 38.57
C MET A 18 -13.65 12.72 38.11
N VAL A 19 -13.45 13.73 38.94
CA VAL A 19 -12.55 14.87 38.64
C VAL A 19 -11.10 14.40 38.56
N LEU A 20 -10.64 13.49 39.44
CA LEU A 20 -9.30 12.90 39.38
C LEU A 20 -9.10 11.96 38.18
N VAL A 21 -10.14 11.24 37.77
CA VAL A 21 -10.14 10.41 36.54
C VAL A 21 -10.11 11.29 35.28
N LEU A 22 -10.88 12.39 35.27
CA LEU A 22 -10.87 13.38 34.18
C LEU A 22 -9.58 14.21 34.14
N LEU A 23 -8.93 14.41 35.29
CA LEU A 23 -7.62 15.06 35.38
C LEU A 23 -6.49 14.11 34.95
N SER A 24 -6.61 12.80 35.19
CA SER A 24 -5.60 11.81 34.77
C SER A 24 -5.70 11.40 33.29
N SER A 25 -6.89 11.47 32.68
CA SER A 25 -7.06 11.26 31.23
C SER A 25 -6.47 12.39 30.36
N ARG A 26 -6.21 13.57 30.94
CA ARG A 26 -5.57 14.70 30.26
C ARG A 26 -4.03 14.63 30.26
N ILE A 27 -3.42 13.80 31.12
CA ILE A 27 -1.97 13.80 31.37
C ILE A 27 -1.18 13.07 30.28
N SER A 28 -1.78 12.10 29.57
CA SER A 28 -1.08 11.37 28.50
C SER A 28 -0.99 12.13 27.18
N VAL A 29 -2.00 12.93 26.81
CA VAL A 29 -2.09 13.59 25.49
C VAL A 29 -1.14 14.80 25.40
N SER A 30 -0.89 15.51 26.50
CA SER A 30 0.03 16.65 26.52
C SER A 30 1.51 16.25 26.43
N ASN A 31 1.87 15.05 26.86
CA ASN A 31 3.26 14.61 26.88
C ASN A 31 3.75 14.15 25.49
N ALA A 32 2.91 13.47 24.71
CA ALA A 32 3.27 13.01 23.37
C ALA A 32 3.52 14.18 22.40
N THR A 33 2.69 15.23 22.47
CA THR A 33 2.87 16.43 21.62
C THR A 33 4.14 17.22 21.97
N ALA A 34 4.51 17.28 23.25
CA ALA A 34 5.74 17.92 23.69
C ALA A 34 7.01 17.14 23.27
N THR A 35 6.95 15.81 23.25
CA THR A 35 8.10 14.97 22.86
C THR A 35 8.42 15.07 21.38
N ASP A 36 7.41 15.13 20.52
CA ASP A 36 7.59 15.21 19.07
C ASP A 36 8.12 16.58 18.63
N ILE A 37 7.67 17.67 19.27
CA ILE A 37 8.26 19.00 19.07
C ILE A 37 9.75 19.01 19.48
N ALA A 38 10.08 18.39 20.62
CA ALA A 38 11.48 18.28 21.08
C ALA A 38 12.33 17.44 20.11
N CYS A 39 11.76 16.36 19.58
CA CYS A 39 12.38 15.52 18.56
C CYS A 39 12.80 16.36 17.34
N LEU A 40 11.88 17.11 16.75
CA LEU A 40 12.15 17.94 15.57
C LEU A 40 13.13 19.08 15.89
N LYS A 41 13.03 19.73 17.05
CA LYS A 41 14.03 20.72 17.49
C LYS A 41 15.43 20.11 17.57
N SER A 42 15.54 18.91 18.13
CA SER A 42 16.82 18.20 18.25
C SER A 42 17.38 17.80 16.88
N ILE A 43 16.55 17.30 15.96
CA ILE A 43 16.95 16.99 14.58
C ILE A 43 17.52 18.23 13.91
N LYS A 44 16.77 19.35 13.94
CA LYS A 44 17.17 20.62 13.34
C LYS A 44 18.48 21.17 13.91
N ALA A 45 18.70 21.00 15.22
CA ALA A 45 19.94 21.44 15.87
C ALA A 45 21.15 20.53 15.54
N SER A 46 20.91 19.25 15.26
CA SER A 46 21.97 18.27 14.99
C SER A 46 22.45 18.24 13.54
N LEU A 47 21.62 18.71 12.60
CA LEU A 47 21.92 18.71 11.17
C LEU A 47 22.36 20.09 10.70
N VAL A 48 23.36 20.11 9.83
CA VAL A 48 23.77 21.30 9.09
C VAL A 48 22.99 21.33 7.78
N ASP A 49 22.16 22.35 7.62
CA ASP A 49 21.33 22.59 6.45
C ASP A 49 21.90 23.75 5.61
N PRO A 50 22.75 23.46 4.61
CA PRO A 50 23.46 24.50 3.87
C PRO A 50 22.54 25.38 3.01
N ASN A 51 21.39 24.85 2.61
CA ASN A 51 20.43 25.52 1.73
C ASN A 51 19.27 26.15 2.52
N ASN A 52 19.27 26.01 3.84
CA ASN A 52 18.29 26.60 4.74
C ASN A 52 16.85 26.11 4.50
N TYR A 53 16.67 24.91 3.93
CA TYR A 53 15.37 24.32 3.63
C TYR A 53 14.53 24.09 4.89
N LEU A 54 15.11 23.59 5.98
CA LEU A 54 14.38 23.33 7.22
C LEU A 54 13.83 24.63 7.82
N ASN A 55 14.60 25.73 7.76
CA ASN A 55 14.15 27.03 8.27
C ASN A 55 12.99 27.65 7.49
N THR A 56 12.66 27.16 6.29
CA THR A 56 11.53 27.68 5.51
C THR A 56 10.19 27.42 6.17
N THR A 57 10.04 26.27 6.84
CA THR A 57 8.76 25.81 7.39
C THR A 57 8.85 25.37 8.84
N TRP A 58 10.02 24.94 9.33
CA TRP A 58 10.22 24.50 10.72
C TRP A 58 10.31 25.70 11.65
N ASP A 59 9.19 26.39 11.83
CA ASP A 59 9.01 27.48 12.78
C ASP A 59 8.39 26.96 14.08
N PHE A 60 9.18 26.99 15.14
CA PHE A 60 8.79 26.51 16.47
C PHE A 60 8.23 27.61 17.38
N ASN A 61 7.96 28.81 16.85
CA ASN A 61 7.31 29.88 17.59
C ASN A 61 5.78 29.75 17.57
N ASN A 62 5.23 28.92 16.68
CA ASN A 62 3.81 28.62 16.61
C ASN A 62 3.43 27.54 17.65
N ASN A 63 2.31 27.76 18.35
CA ASN A 63 1.79 26.85 19.38
C ASN A 63 0.41 26.28 19.02
N THR A 64 -0.06 26.46 17.79
CA THR A 64 -1.34 25.91 17.31
C THR A 64 -1.23 24.39 17.20
N GLU A 65 -2.28 23.64 17.50
CA GLU A 65 -2.26 22.18 17.30
C GLU A 65 -1.96 21.82 15.83
N GLY A 66 -1.26 20.71 15.61
CA GLY A 66 -0.88 20.24 14.27
C GLY A 66 0.14 21.11 13.52
N PHE A 67 0.68 22.18 14.11
CA PHE A 67 1.55 23.10 13.37
C PHE A 67 2.83 22.44 12.82
N ILE A 68 3.37 21.44 13.52
CA ILE A 68 4.56 20.70 13.06
C ILE A 68 4.26 19.82 11.84
N CYS A 69 3.00 19.50 11.58
CA CYS A 69 2.58 18.69 10.44
C CYS A 69 2.63 19.46 9.11
N ARG A 70 2.84 20.78 9.18
CA ARG A 70 3.09 21.65 8.02
C ARG A 70 4.59 21.80 7.70
N PHE A 71 5.45 21.20 8.52
CA PHE A 71 6.88 21.27 8.32
C PHE A 71 7.29 20.44 7.10
N LEU A 72 8.24 20.96 6.34
CA LEU A 72 8.83 20.25 5.20
C LEU A 72 9.32 18.88 5.67
N GLY A 73 8.81 17.84 5.01
CA GLY A 73 9.21 16.47 5.28
C GLY A 73 8.66 15.88 6.57
N VAL A 74 7.70 16.50 7.26
CA VAL A 74 7.06 15.91 8.46
C VAL A 74 5.65 15.48 8.10
N GLU A 75 5.34 14.21 8.28
CA GLU A 75 3.99 13.65 8.15
C GLU A 75 3.50 13.24 9.53
N CYS A 76 2.33 13.73 9.91
CA CYS A 76 1.71 13.39 11.19
C CYS A 76 0.64 12.30 11.04
N TRP A 77 0.27 11.68 12.16
CA TRP A 77 -0.88 10.79 12.24
C TRP A 77 -2.19 11.47 11.82
N HIS A 78 -2.39 12.72 12.25
CA HIS A 78 -3.54 13.55 11.91
C HIS A 78 -3.08 15.01 11.71
N PRO A 79 -3.65 15.79 10.76
CA PRO A 79 -3.21 17.17 10.49
C PRO A 79 -3.33 18.11 11.69
N ASP A 80 -4.25 17.82 12.61
CA ASP A 80 -4.50 18.63 13.80
C ASP A 80 -3.84 18.08 15.08
N GLU A 81 -2.99 17.04 14.99
CA GLU A 81 -2.31 16.46 16.14
C GLU A 81 -0.78 16.54 15.96
N ASN A 82 -0.06 17.10 16.94
CA ASN A 82 1.41 17.19 16.91
C ASN A 82 2.07 15.83 17.19
N ARG A 83 1.81 14.84 16.33
CA ARG A 83 2.27 13.46 16.46
C ARG A 83 2.91 13.00 15.15
N VAL A 84 4.23 12.92 15.13
CA VAL A 84 5.02 12.60 13.94
C VAL A 84 4.93 11.11 13.65
N LEU A 85 4.53 10.78 12.42
CA LEU A 85 4.45 9.42 11.92
C LEU A 85 5.60 9.12 10.95
N ASN A 86 5.92 10.04 10.05
CA ASN A 86 7.04 9.89 9.12
C ASN A 86 7.88 11.18 9.02
N ILE A 87 9.18 11.01 8.82
CA ILE A 87 10.12 12.09 8.49
C ILE A 87 10.77 11.78 7.15
N ARG A 88 10.58 12.65 6.15
CA ARG A 88 11.10 12.55 4.78
C ARG A 88 11.93 13.78 4.43
N LEU A 89 13.23 13.70 4.64
CA LEU A 89 14.19 14.78 4.40
C LEU A 89 15.18 14.42 3.30
N SER A 90 14.73 13.69 2.28
CA SER A 90 15.55 13.26 1.15
C SER A 90 15.99 14.45 0.28
N ASP A 91 17.20 14.37 -0.27
CA ASP A 91 17.75 15.33 -1.26
C ASP A 91 17.75 16.81 -0.83
N LEU A 92 18.04 17.06 0.45
CA LEU A 92 18.13 18.43 0.99
C LEU A 92 19.59 18.90 1.13
N GLY A 93 20.56 18.03 0.82
CA GLY A 93 21.99 18.32 0.98
C GLY A 93 22.45 18.42 2.44
N LEU A 94 21.67 17.87 3.37
CA LEU A 94 21.91 17.91 4.82
C LEU A 94 23.23 17.23 5.17
N LYS A 95 23.96 17.81 6.11
CA LYS A 95 25.23 17.26 6.64
C LYS A 95 25.09 17.03 8.14
N GLY A 96 25.90 16.13 8.68
CA GLY A 96 25.90 15.81 10.11
C GLY A 96 25.92 14.30 10.33
N GLN A 97 25.81 13.90 11.59
CA GLN A 97 25.66 12.48 11.94
C GLN A 97 24.18 12.08 11.97
N PHE A 98 23.91 10.79 12.19
CA PHE A 98 22.56 10.30 12.43
C PHE A 98 21.90 11.09 13.58
N PRO A 99 20.74 11.72 13.38
CA PRO A 99 20.16 12.62 14.38
C PRO A 99 19.57 11.83 15.56
N LEU A 100 20.29 11.82 16.69
CA LEU A 100 19.92 11.07 17.89
C LEU A 100 18.60 11.53 18.54
N GLY A 101 18.16 12.75 18.23
CA GLY A 101 16.87 13.30 18.67
C GLY A 101 15.66 12.50 18.23
N ILE A 102 15.79 11.69 17.17
CA ILE A 102 14.73 10.81 16.64
C ILE A 102 14.12 9.90 17.71
N LYS A 103 14.88 9.54 18.75
CA LYS A 103 14.36 8.75 19.88
C LYS A 103 13.12 9.38 20.55
N GLN A 104 12.97 10.70 20.46
CA GLN A 104 11.84 11.42 21.06
C GLN A 104 10.57 11.39 20.18
N CYS A 105 10.68 11.02 18.90
CA CYS A 105 9.53 10.82 18.01
C CYS A 105 8.92 9.43 18.28
N THR A 106 8.10 9.33 19.33
CA THR A 106 7.68 8.04 19.90
C THR A 106 6.78 7.19 19.00
N SER A 107 6.14 7.82 18.00
CA SER A 107 5.24 7.16 17.04
C SER A 107 5.83 7.01 15.64
N LEU A 108 7.14 7.25 15.46
CA LEU A 108 7.77 7.24 14.14
C LEU A 108 7.73 5.84 13.51
N THR A 109 7.15 5.74 12.31
CA THR A 109 7.06 4.52 11.51
C THR A 109 7.85 4.60 10.20
N GLY A 110 8.18 5.80 9.71
CA GLY A 110 8.96 6.01 8.50
C GLY A 110 10.06 7.05 8.69
N LEU A 111 11.28 6.70 8.30
CA LEU A 111 12.41 7.63 8.30
C LEU A 111 13.14 7.54 6.95
N ASP A 112 13.13 8.64 6.23
CA ASP A 112 13.85 8.81 4.98
C ASP A 112 14.79 10.02 5.09
N LEU A 113 16.09 9.73 5.15
CA LEU A 113 17.18 10.71 5.13
C LEU A 113 18.08 10.51 3.89
N SER A 114 17.56 9.85 2.86
CA SER A 114 18.32 9.47 1.67
C SER A 114 18.84 10.67 0.88
N HIS A 115 19.80 10.45 -0.03
CA HIS A 115 20.32 11.50 -0.92
C HIS A 115 20.85 12.76 -0.19
N ASN A 116 21.50 12.56 0.95
CA ASN A 116 22.10 13.65 1.72
C ASN A 116 23.62 13.46 1.83
N LYS A 117 24.25 14.27 2.69
CA LYS A 117 25.68 14.22 2.98
C LYS A 117 25.92 13.86 4.46
N LEU A 118 25.05 13.02 5.02
CA LEU A 118 25.17 12.52 6.40
C LEU A 118 26.35 11.56 6.50
N TYR A 119 27.03 11.53 7.64
CA TYR A 119 28.28 10.79 7.81
C TYR A 119 28.45 10.22 9.21
N GLY A 120 29.49 9.42 9.40
CA GLY A 120 29.81 8.78 10.67
C GLY A 120 29.05 7.46 10.86
N PRO A 121 29.23 6.82 12.02
CA PRO A 121 28.63 5.52 12.30
C PRO A 121 27.17 5.59 12.69
N PHE A 122 26.46 4.49 12.47
CA PHE A 122 25.14 4.30 13.08
C PHE A 122 25.25 4.20 14.60
N PRO A 123 24.25 4.68 15.36
CA PRO A 123 24.24 4.52 16.81
C PRO A 123 24.18 3.03 17.19
N ALA A 124 25.03 2.59 18.12
CA ALA A 124 25.09 1.18 18.54
C ALA A 124 23.74 0.61 19.02
N ASN A 125 22.89 1.46 19.59
CA ASN A 125 21.55 1.11 20.08
C ASN A 125 20.42 1.60 19.15
N ILE A 126 20.63 1.57 17.83
CA ILE A 126 19.70 2.17 16.85
C ILE A 126 18.23 1.77 17.04
N SER A 127 17.95 0.53 17.42
CA SER A 127 16.57 0.06 17.70
C SER A 127 15.86 0.83 18.82
N LYS A 128 16.59 1.38 19.79
CA LYS A 128 16.01 2.24 20.84
C LYS A 128 15.62 3.61 20.33
N PHE A 129 16.15 4.03 19.18
CA PHE A 129 15.82 5.30 18.54
C PHE A 129 14.63 5.14 17.60
N ILE A 130 14.48 3.96 16.97
CA ILE A 130 13.47 3.69 15.94
C ILE A 130 12.74 2.35 16.15
N PRO A 131 12.10 2.11 17.32
CA PRO A 131 11.56 0.81 17.68
C PRO A 131 10.37 0.35 16.83
N TYR A 132 9.63 1.29 16.25
CA TYR A 132 8.40 1.03 15.47
C TYR A 132 8.56 1.32 13.98
N VAL A 133 9.78 1.61 13.52
CA VAL A 133 10.02 1.96 12.12
C VAL A 133 9.80 0.76 11.21
N THR A 134 9.00 0.98 10.18
CA THR A 134 8.65 0.03 9.12
C THR A 134 9.42 0.31 7.83
N SER A 135 9.80 1.56 7.58
CA SER A 135 10.57 1.99 6.41
C SER A 135 11.74 2.87 6.86
N LEU A 136 12.96 2.40 6.64
CA LEU A 136 14.19 3.13 6.93
C LEU A 136 15.02 3.27 5.65
N ASP A 137 15.07 4.49 5.12
CA ASP A 137 15.89 4.83 3.95
C ASP A 137 17.02 5.79 4.35
N LEU A 138 18.24 5.26 4.37
CA LEU A 138 19.48 5.99 4.63
C LEU A 138 20.43 5.92 3.42
N SER A 139 19.91 5.56 2.26
CA SER A 139 20.67 5.39 1.03
C SER A 139 21.30 6.70 0.54
N PHE A 140 22.30 6.62 -0.34
CA PHE A 140 22.96 7.78 -0.96
C PHE A 140 23.42 8.82 0.07
N ASN A 141 24.22 8.36 1.03
CA ASN A 141 24.83 9.18 2.07
C ASN A 141 26.31 8.82 2.21
N ASN A 142 26.95 9.33 3.26
CA ASN A 142 28.36 9.10 3.55
C ASN A 142 28.55 8.41 4.92
N PHE A 143 27.56 7.62 5.36
CA PHE A 143 27.65 6.82 6.60
C PHE A 143 28.79 5.81 6.50
N SER A 144 29.47 5.55 7.61
CA SER A 144 30.67 4.72 7.67
C SER A 144 30.68 3.81 8.89
N GLY A 145 31.61 2.86 8.95
CA GLY A 145 31.66 1.88 10.05
C GLY A 145 30.67 0.73 9.86
N GLU A 146 30.49 -0.07 10.90
CA GLU A 146 29.73 -1.32 10.83
C GLU A 146 28.21 -1.11 10.98
N ILE A 147 27.43 -2.01 10.37
CA ILE A 147 25.98 -2.09 10.58
C ILE A 147 25.74 -2.73 11.97
N PRO A 148 25.10 -2.04 12.91
CA PRO A 148 24.90 -2.57 14.26
C PRO A 148 23.91 -3.74 14.24
N SER A 149 24.29 -4.87 14.83
CA SER A 149 23.43 -6.07 14.91
C SER A 149 22.10 -5.81 15.61
N ASN A 150 22.05 -4.84 16.52
CA ASN A 150 20.81 -4.45 17.20
C ASN A 150 19.75 -3.86 16.26
N LEU A 151 20.10 -3.48 15.02
CA LEU A 151 19.10 -3.10 14.00
C LEU A 151 18.15 -4.27 13.68
N ALA A 152 18.59 -5.52 13.88
CA ALA A 152 17.74 -6.71 13.78
C ALA A 152 16.58 -6.73 14.79
N ASN A 153 16.64 -5.92 15.86
CA ASN A 153 15.56 -5.84 16.85
C ASN A 153 14.41 -4.93 16.41
N CYS A 154 14.55 -4.20 15.29
CA CYS A 154 13.46 -3.44 14.69
C CYS A 154 12.51 -4.38 13.93
N SER A 155 11.75 -5.19 14.67
CA SER A 155 10.89 -6.27 14.15
C SER A 155 9.80 -5.82 13.17
N PHE A 156 9.49 -4.52 13.14
CA PHE A 156 8.50 -3.93 12.23
C PHE A 156 9.06 -3.54 10.86
N LEU A 157 10.39 -3.63 10.64
CA LEU A 157 11.02 -3.23 9.38
C LEU A 157 10.53 -4.08 8.19
N ASN A 158 9.99 -3.38 7.20
CA ASN A 158 9.60 -3.90 5.89
C ASN A 158 10.56 -3.44 4.79
N ASP A 159 11.06 -2.22 4.89
CA ASP A 159 11.98 -1.61 3.93
C ASP A 159 13.21 -1.06 4.66
N LEU A 160 14.39 -1.55 4.29
CA LEU A 160 15.68 -1.12 4.80
C LEU A 160 16.63 -0.85 3.64
N ARG A 161 16.93 0.43 3.39
CA ARG A 161 17.86 0.84 2.33
C ARG A 161 19.08 1.52 2.91
N LEU A 162 20.23 0.92 2.64
CA LEU A 162 21.54 1.34 3.11
C LEU A 162 22.54 1.47 1.94
N ASP A 163 22.06 1.39 0.71
CA ASP A 163 22.91 1.45 -0.47
C ASP A 163 23.59 2.81 -0.65
N ASN A 164 24.67 2.83 -1.43
CA ASN A 164 25.42 4.03 -1.76
C ASN A 164 25.90 4.77 -0.50
N ASN A 165 26.62 4.05 0.36
CA ASN A 165 27.26 4.57 1.56
C ASN A 165 28.72 4.07 1.65
N ARG A 166 29.39 4.30 2.79
CA ARG A 166 30.76 3.82 3.06
C ARG A 166 30.78 2.79 4.21
N LEU A 167 29.72 1.99 4.34
CA LEU A 167 29.58 1.00 5.40
C LEU A 167 30.60 -0.13 5.23
N THR A 168 31.22 -0.55 6.32
CA THR A 168 32.26 -1.57 6.37
C THR A 168 31.85 -2.75 7.25
N GLY A 169 32.67 -3.80 7.29
CA GLY A 169 32.42 -4.97 8.15
C GLY A 169 31.43 -5.93 7.52
N LYS A 170 30.70 -6.68 8.37
CA LYS A 170 29.75 -7.72 7.94
C LYS A 170 28.31 -7.23 8.01
N ILE A 171 27.45 -7.83 7.18
CA ILE A 171 26.00 -7.72 7.38
C ILE A 171 25.64 -8.64 8.56
N PRO A 172 24.97 -8.15 9.62
CA PRO A 172 24.57 -8.99 10.75
C PRO A 172 23.69 -10.15 10.28
N LEU A 173 24.08 -11.38 10.64
CA LEU A 173 23.32 -12.58 10.25
C LEU A 173 21.94 -12.61 10.93
N GLU A 174 21.81 -11.90 12.05
CA GLU A 174 20.57 -11.65 12.78
C GLU A 174 19.51 -10.96 11.92
N PHE A 175 19.87 -10.31 10.80
CA PHE A 175 18.89 -9.73 9.88
C PHE A 175 17.97 -10.80 9.27
N GLY A 176 18.41 -12.06 9.22
CA GLY A 176 17.54 -13.18 8.83
C GLY A 176 16.33 -13.37 9.74
N LEU A 177 16.33 -12.80 10.95
CA LEU A 177 15.22 -12.79 11.91
C LEU A 177 14.19 -11.68 11.65
N LEU A 178 14.46 -10.75 10.74
CA LEU A 178 13.50 -9.69 10.38
C LEU A 178 12.40 -10.29 9.50
N GLU A 179 11.35 -10.82 10.12
CA GLU A 179 10.29 -11.59 9.42
C GLU A 179 9.49 -10.77 8.40
N ARG A 180 9.43 -9.44 8.59
CA ARG A 180 8.64 -8.52 7.76
C ARG A 180 9.42 -7.90 6.61
N ILE A 181 10.74 -8.11 6.54
CA ILE A 181 11.59 -7.44 5.56
C ILE A 181 11.22 -7.90 4.13
N LYS A 182 10.95 -6.94 3.26
CA LYS A 182 10.59 -7.14 1.85
C LYS A 182 11.58 -6.44 0.93
N VAL A 183 12.06 -5.28 1.37
CA VAL A 183 13.07 -4.51 0.65
C VAL A 183 14.30 -4.42 1.55
N PHE A 184 15.40 -4.96 1.07
CA PHE A 184 16.72 -4.80 1.68
C PHE A 184 17.71 -4.54 0.56
N THR A 185 18.50 -3.48 0.70
CA THR A 185 19.55 -3.12 -0.26
C THR A 185 20.74 -2.51 0.47
N VAL A 186 21.93 -2.99 0.11
CA VAL A 186 23.22 -2.56 0.63
C VAL A 186 24.22 -2.35 -0.50
N THR A 187 23.73 -2.15 -1.72
CA THR A 187 24.59 -1.99 -2.91
C THR A 187 25.57 -0.83 -2.74
N ASN A 188 26.70 -0.87 -3.44
CA ASN A 188 27.70 0.21 -3.44
C ASN A 188 28.15 0.59 -2.01
N ASN A 189 28.69 -0.38 -1.27
CA ASN A 189 29.29 -0.20 0.05
C ASN A 189 30.65 -0.94 0.10
N LEU A 190 31.25 -1.02 1.29
CA LEU A 190 32.51 -1.71 1.56
C LEU A 190 32.30 -2.94 2.46
N LEU A 191 31.15 -3.62 2.30
CA LEU A 191 30.76 -4.76 3.13
C LEU A 191 31.45 -6.06 2.67
N THR A 192 31.65 -6.97 3.61
CA THR A 192 32.37 -8.23 3.43
C THR A 192 31.70 -9.38 4.18
N GLY A 193 32.00 -10.62 3.80
CA GLY A 193 31.56 -11.83 4.51
C GLY A 193 30.19 -12.37 4.06
N PRO A 194 29.62 -13.33 4.82
CA PRO A 194 28.40 -14.01 4.43
C PRO A 194 27.18 -13.08 4.52
N VAL A 195 26.27 -13.19 3.56
CA VAL A 195 24.96 -12.53 3.59
C VAL A 195 23.96 -13.32 4.48
N PRO A 196 23.04 -12.64 5.19
CA PRO A 196 21.99 -13.29 5.96
C PRO A 196 21.03 -14.06 5.05
N THR A 197 20.52 -15.19 5.55
CA THR A 197 19.40 -15.90 4.91
C THR A 197 18.10 -15.40 5.50
N PHE A 198 17.25 -14.81 4.66
CA PHE A 198 15.92 -14.34 5.06
C PHE A 198 14.90 -15.46 4.87
N ASN A 199 14.12 -15.75 5.91
CA ASN A 199 13.23 -16.92 5.92
C ASN A 199 11.97 -16.75 5.07
N HIS A 200 11.48 -15.51 4.93
CA HIS A 200 10.15 -15.24 4.35
C HIS A 200 10.20 -14.56 2.99
N TYR A 201 11.30 -13.87 2.67
CA TYR A 201 11.44 -13.15 1.42
C TYR A 201 12.85 -13.30 0.87
N ASN A 202 12.96 -13.70 -0.40
CA ASN A 202 14.25 -13.85 -1.06
C ASN A 202 14.75 -12.49 -1.54
N ILE A 203 15.72 -11.92 -0.84
CA ILE A 203 16.42 -10.73 -1.31
C ILE A 203 17.22 -11.08 -2.57
N PRO A 204 17.07 -10.35 -3.68
CA PRO A 204 17.76 -10.65 -4.93
C PRO A 204 19.26 -10.35 -4.83
N ALA A 205 20.08 -11.07 -5.62
CA ALA A 205 21.52 -10.83 -5.68
C ALA A 205 21.90 -9.37 -6.02
N ALA A 206 21.05 -8.70 -6.81
CA ALA A 206 21.23 -7.29 -7.16
C ALA A 206 21.28 -6.36 -5.93
N SER A 207 20.56 -6.68 -4.85
CA SER A 207 20.55 -5.89 -3.60
C SER A 207 21.90 -5.85 -2.86
N TYR A 208 22.84 -6.72 -3.24
CA TYR A 208 24.16 -6.83 -2.63
C TYR A 208 25.29 -6.38 -3.57
N ALA A 209 24.94 -5.97 -4.80
CA ALA A 209 25.90 -5.64 -5.85
C ALA A 209 26.93 -4.60 -5.41
N ASN A 210 28.12 -4.66 -6.01
CA ASN A 210 29.21 -3.71 -5.79
C ASN A 210 29.67 -3.61 -4.32
N ASN A 211 29.71 -4.76 -3.64
CA ASN A 211 30.47 -4.98 -2.42
C ASN A 211 31.52 -6.06 -2.73
N LEU A 212 32.78 -5.85 -2.33
CA LEU A 212 33.91 -6.63 -2.84
C LEU A 212 33.87 -8.11 -2.43
N ASP A 213 33.58 -8.39 -1.16
CA ASP A 213 33.76 -9.72 -0.55
C ASP A 213 32.46 -10.28 0.07
N LEU A 214 31.29 -9.93 -0.46
CA LEU A 214 30.03 -10.54 -0.04
C LEU A 214 29.82 -11.92 -0.70
N CYS A 215 29.34 -12.88 0.07
CA CYS A 215 29.14 -14.26 -0.38
C CYS A 215 27.96 -14.94 0.34
N GLY A 216 27.53 -16.11 -0.16
CA GLY A 216 26.36 -16.85 0.35
C GLY A 216 25.09 -16.53 -0.45
N LYS A 217 24.15 -17.47 -0.52
CA LYS A 217 22.94 -17.35 -1.34
C LYS A 217 22.18 -16.05 -1.01
N PRO A 218 21.80 -15.24 -2.02
CA PRO A 218 21.75 -15.53 -3.46
C PRO A 218 23.06 -15.34 -4.25
N LEU A 219 24.17 -14.95 -3.61
CA LEU A 219 25.48 -14.75 -4.25
C LEU A 219 26.26 -16.07 -4.40
N SER A 220 27.49 -15.98 -4.90
CA SER A 220 28.44 -17.09 -4.95
C SER A 220 28.74 -17.65 -3.55
N GLU A 221 29.05 -18.94 -3.48
CA GLU A 221 29.39 -19.58 -2.20
C GLU A 221 30.61 -18.93 -1.54
N CYS A 222 30.59 -18.86 -0.21
CA CYS A 222 31.71 -18.30 0.55
C CYS A 222 32.93 -19.21 0.46
N PRO A 223 34.11 -18.68 0.09
CA PRO A 223 35.35 -19.46 0.09
C PRO A 223 35.70 -19.84 1.54
N GLY A 224 35.67 -21.15 1.86
CA GLY A 224 36.11 -21.65 3.16
C GLY A 224 35.22 -22.66 3.88
N VAL A 225 34.11 -23.15 3.31
CA VAL A 225 33.49 -24.38 3.83
C VAL A 225 34.21 -25.57 3.19
N ALA A 226 35.34 -25.96 3.77
CA ALA A 226 35.95 -27.24 3.47
C ALA A 226 34.88 -28.32 3.65
N GLU A 227 34.58 -29.06 2.56
CA GLU A 227 33.80 -30.28 2.64
C GLU A 227 34.37 -31.13 3.78
N LYS A 228 33.55 -31.42 4.79
CA LYS A 228 33.82 -32.58 5.63
C LYS A 228 33.70 -33.80 4.73
N SER A 229 34.84 -34.21 4.21
CA SER A 229 35.10 -35.49 3.58
C SER A 229 34.31 -36.59 4.28
N LYS A 230 33.30 -37.14 3.60
CA LYS A 230 32.67 -38.40 4.00
C LYS A 230 33.59 -39.57 3.61
N VAL A 231 34.83 -39.58 4.13
CA VAL A 231 35.66 -40.77 4.19
C VAL A 231 35.39 -41.43 5.53
N GLY A 232 34.38 -42.31 5.54
CA GLY A 232 33.98 -42.96 6.79
C GLY A 232 32.71 -43.81 6.76
N VAL A 233 32.26 -44.33 5.60
CA VAL A 233 31.30 -45.45 5.55
C VAL A 233 31.58 -46.32 4.30
N ILE A 234 32.79 -46.86 4.19
CA ILE A 234 33.10 -48.00 3.29
C ILE A 234 33.57 -49.14 4.19
N ALA A 235 32.61 -49.85 4.79
CA ALA A 235 32.84 -51.17 5.39
C ALA A 235 31.54 -51.99 5.62
N ALA A 236 30.36 -51.57 5.14
CA ALA A 236 29.10 -52.26 5.46
C ALA A 236 28.13 -52.47 4.27
N ALA A 237 28.53 -52.26 3.01
CA ALA A 237 27.65 -52.42 1.86
C ALA A 237 28.20 -53.33 0.73
N ALA A 238 29.06 -54.30 1.08
CA ALA A 238 29.54 -55.30 0.12
C ALA A 238 28.55 -56.46 -0.13
N ALA A 239 27.34 -56.44 0.47
CA ALA A 239 26.33 -57.48 0.29
C ALA A 239 25.01 -57.01 -0.36
N GLY A 240 24.84 -55.71 -0.65
CA GLY A 240 23.58 -55.14 -1.17
C GLY A 240 23.57 -54.77 -2.66
N GLY A 241 24.74 -54.76 -3.33
CA GLY A 241 24.88 -54.22 -4.69
C GLY A 241 24.33 -55.09 -5.83
N ILE A 242 24.06 -56.37 -5.58
CA ILE A 242 23.62 -57.32 -6.63
C ILE A 242 22.09 -57.33 -6.78
N THR A 243 21.34 -57.01 -5.72
CA THR A 243 19.87 -56.97 -5.78
C THR A 243 19.33 -55.66 -6.35
N PHE A 244 20.00 -54.53 -6.10
CA PHE A 244 19.54 -53.21 -6.55
C PHE A 244 19.77 -52.97 -8.06
N THR A 245 20.84 -53.53 -8.62
CA THR A 245 21.15 -53.44 -10.06
C THR A 245 20.15 -54.21 -10.91
N SER A 246 19.65 -55.34 -10.41
CA SER A 246 18.65 -56.17 -11.09
C SER A 246 17.27 -55.50 -11.13
N ILE A 247 16.90 -54.78 -10.06
CA ILE A 247 15.64 -54.04 -9.95
C ILE A 247 15.66 -52.79 -10.84
N ILE A 248 16.79 -52.07 -10.91
CA ILE A 248 16.92 -50.89 -11.78
C ILE A 248 16.86 -51.27 -13.26
N VAL A 249 17.48 -52.37 -13.68
CA VAL A 249 17.41 -52.84 -15.07
C VAL A 249 15.98 -53.28 -15.44
N GLY A 250 15.27 -53.94 -14.52
CA GLY A 250 13.85 -54.30 -14.71
C GLY A 250 12.94 -53.06 -14.82
N ILE A 251 13.17 -52.04 -14.00
CA ILE A 251 12.43 -50.77 -14.04
C ILE A 251 12.75 -49.99 -15.32
N PHE A 252 14.01 -49.96 -15.76
CA PHE A 252 14.43 -49.28 -16.97
C PHE A 252 13.85 -49.93 -18.24
N LEU A 253 13.81 -51.27 -18.31
CA LEU A 253 13.15 -52.00 -19.40
C LEU A 253 11.63 -51.81 -19.37
N TYR A 254 11.02 -51.71 -18.18
CA TYR A 254 9.60 -51.38 -18.03
C TYR A 254 9.28 -49.96 -18.54
N PHE A 255 10.14 -48.97 -18.27
CA PHE A 255 9.96 -47.60 -18.79
C PHE A 255 10.26 -47.47 -20.29
N LEU A 256 11.15 -48.28 -20.86
CA LEU A 256 11.35 -48.37 -22.31
C LEU A 256 10.18 -49.04 -23.04
N SER A 257 9.41 -49.90 -22.36
CA SER A 257 8.16 -50.49 -22.89
C SER A 257 6.94 -49.56 -22.80
N ARG A 258 7.07 -48.41 -22.12
CA ARG A 258 6.07 -47.33 -22.09
C ARG A 258 6.62 -46.07 -22.75
N GLY A 259 7.05 -46.22 -24.00
CA GLY A 259 7.21 -45.08 -24.89
C GLY A 259 5.84 -44.49 -25.22
N VAL A 260 5.57 -43.25 -24.79
CA VAL A 260 5.11 -42.16 -25.67
C VAL A 260 5.53 -40.84 -25.03
N ALA A 261 6.46 -40.15 -25.68
CA ALA A 261 6.78 -38.76 -25.42
C ALA A 261 5.55 -37.87 -25.66
N LYS A 262 5.19 -37.03 -24.69
CA LYS A 262 4.26 -35.92 -24.92
C LYS A 262 5.00 -34.59 -24.84
N LYS A 263 5.02 -33.91 -26.00
CA LYS A 263 5.43 -32.51 -26.17
C LYS A 263 4.65 -31.60 -25.22
N LYS A 264 5.32 -30.55 -24.74
CA LYS A 264 4.74 -29.45 -23.94
C LYS A 264 3.66 -28.78 -24.78
N ALA A 265 2.39 -28.95 -24.40
CA ALA A 265 1.26 -28.28 -25.03
C ALA A 265 1.15 -26.83 -24.51
N GLU A 266 0.99 -25.88 -25.42
CA GLU A 266 0.47 -24.55 -25.11
C GLU A 266 -0.91 -24.68 -24.45
N ASP A 267 -1.17 -23.80 -23.50
CA ASP A 267 -2.40 -23.74 -22.71
C ASP A 267 -3.31 -22.65 -23.29
N PRO A 268 -4.25 -22.97 -24.19
CA PRO A 268 -5.08 -21.97 -24.86
C PRO A 268 -6.07 -21.28 -23.92
N GLU A 269 -6.30 -21.80 -22.71
CA GLU A 269 -7.31 -21.29 -21.77
C GLU A 269 -6.72 -20.57 -20.55
N GLY A 270 -5.42 -20.70 -20.26
CA GLY A 270 -4.74 -20.02 -19.15
C GLY A 270 -5.21 -20.42 -17.73
N ASN A 271 -6.05 -21.46 -17.62
CA ASN A 271 -6.76 -21.86 -16.40
C ASN A 271 -6.08 -23.01 -15.63
N ARG A 272 -4.82 -23.35 -15.95
CA ARG A 272 -4.10 -24.49 -15.32
C ARG A 272 -4.06 -24.44 -13.79
N TRP A 273 -3.99 -23.25 -13.20
CA TRP A 273 -4.01 -23.03 -11.75
C TRP A 273 -5.36 -23.41 -11.11
N ALA A 274 -6.48 -23.28 -11.82
CA ALA A 274 -7.80 -23.68 -11.30
C ALA A 274 -7.88 -25.21 -11.14
N LYS A 275 -7.19 -25.96 -12.01
CA LYS A 275 -7.11 -27.42 -11.95
C LYS A 275 -6.26 -27.92 -10.77
N SER A 276 -5.30 -27.15 -10.27
CA SER A 276 -4.50 -27.53 -9.08
C SER A 276 -5.25 -27.33 -7.76
N ILE A 277 -6.29 -26.49 -7.72
CA ILE A 277 -7.07 -26.21 -6.50
C ILE A 277 -8.25 -27.18 -6.33
N LYS A 278 -8.63 -27.92 -7.39
CA LYS A 278 -9.70 -28.93 -7.41
C LYS A 278 -9.49 -30.10 -6.40
N GLY A 279 -8.30 -30.23 -5.80
CA GLY A 279 -7.95 -31.28 -4.84
C GLY A 279 -7.77 -30.84 -3.38
N THR A 280 -7.76 -29.54 -3.07
CA THR A 280 -7.58 -29.02 -1.71
C THR A 280 -8.91 -29.05 -0.95
N LYS A 281 -9.02 -29.94 0.04
CA LYS A 281 -10.16 -29.94 0.97
C LYS A 281 -10.06 -28.72 1.89
N GLY A 282 -11.00 -27.79 1.78
CA GLY A 282 -11.33 -26.86 2.88
C GLY A 282 -11.08 -25.37 2.68
N ILE A 283 -11.26 -24.79 1.48
CA ILE A 283 -11.31 -23.32 1.35
C ILE A 283 -12.75 -22.87 1.61
N LYS A 284 -12.99 -22.17 2.73
CA LYS A 284 -14.30 -21.61 3.10
C LYS A 284 -14.53 -20.29 2.34
N VAL A 285 -15.77 -20.04 1.96
CA VAL A 285 -16.25 -18.83 1.30
C VAL A 285 -17.31 -18.22 2.21
N SER A 286 -17.08 -17.02 2.74
CA SER A 286 -18.00 -16.27 3.58
C SER A 286 -18.74 -15.24 2.74
N MET A 287 -19.90 -14.75 3.17
CA MET A 287 -20.64 -13.70 2.45
C MET A 287 -21.20 -12.69 3.44
N PHE A 288 -21.34 -11.44 3.03
CA PHE A 288 -21.71 -10.33 3.91
C PHE A 288 -23.23 -10.17 4.16
N GLU A 289 -24.07 -11.10 3.71
CA GLU A 289 -25.52 -11.05 3.97
C GLU A 289 -26.16 -12.42 4.25
N ASN A 290 -27.09 -12.45 5.21
CA ASN A 290 -27.60 -13.66 5.88
C ASN A 290 -28.65 -14.47 5.10
N SER A 291 -28.78 -14.30 3.78
CA SER A 291 -29.80 -15.05 3.05
C SER A 291 -29.45 -15.37 1.60
N VAL A 292 -28.40 -16.18 1.36
CA VAL A 292 -28.40 -17.20 0.30
C VAL A 292 -27.46 -18.34 0.72
N SER A 293 -27.82 -19.58 0.35
CA SER A 293 -27.12 -20.85 0.62
C SER A 293 -25.59 -20.79 0.56
N LYS A 294 -24.93 -21.37 1.58
CA LYS A 294 -23.46 -21.55 1.65
C LYS A 294 -22.86 -21.95 0.30
N MET A 295 -22.22 -21.01 -0.38
CA MET A 295 -21.56 -21.22 -1.67
C MET A 295 -20.16 -21.81 -1.43
N ARG A 296 -19.77 -22.82 -2.19
CA ARG A 296 -18.42 -23.42 -2.13
C ARG A 296 -17.57 -22.92 -3.29
N LEU A 297 -16.25 -23.03 -3.17
CA LEU A 297 -15.33 -22.75 -4.28
C LEU A 297 -15.70 -23.55 -5.55
N SER A 298 -16.18 -24.78 -5.40
CA SER A 298 -16.68 -25.59 -6.52
C SER A 298 -17.84 -24.93 -7.27
N ASP A 299 -18.70 -24.21 -6.57
CA ASP A 299 -19.87 -23.55 -7.14
C ASP A 299 -19.44 -22.29 -7.90
N LEU A 300 -18.46 -21.55 -7.37
CA LEU A 300 -17.82 -20.43 -8.06
C LEU A 300 -17.05 -20.87 -9.30
N MET A 301 -16.31 -21.98 -9.21
CA MET A 301 -15.64 -22.57 -10.37
C MET A 301 -16.66 -22.95 -11.45
N LYS A 302 -17.79 -23.57 -11.08
CA LYS A 302 -18.86 -23.86 -12.05
C LYS A 302 -19.47 -22.58 -12.63
N ALA A 303 -19.76 -21.59 -11.79
CA ALA A 303 -20.40 -20.33 -12.19
C ALA A 303 -19.52 -19.45 -13.09
N THR A 304 -18.19 -19.56 -12.98
CA THR A 304 -17.20 -18.83 -13.79
C THR A 304 -16.64 -19.65 -14.96
N ASN A 305 -17.16 -20.86 -15.20
CA ASN A 305 -16.61 -21.82 -16.17
C ASN A 305 -15.10 -22.06 -15.96
N ASP A 306 -14.74 -22.52 -14.75
CA ASP A 306 -13.37 -22.74 -14.27
C ASP A 306 -12.47 -21.48 -14.43
N PHE A 307 -13.01 -20.29 -14.09
CA PHE A 307 -12.34 -18.99 -14.26
C PHE A 307 -11.85 -18.75 -15.70
N SER A 308 -12.68 -19.08 -16.69
CA SER A 308 -12.37 -18.87 -18.10
C SER A 308 -12.11 -17.40 -18.42
N ASN A 309 -11.13 -17.13 -19.30
CA ASN A 309 -10.84 -15.78 -19.78
C ASN A 309 -12.04 -15.11 -20.47
N ASN A 310 -12.97 -15.89 -21.04
CA ASN A 310 -14.18 -15.37 -21.67
C ASN A 310 -15.16 -14.71 -20.67
N ASN A 311 -14.98 -14.98 -19.38
CA ASN A 311 -15.80 -14.41 -18.32
C ASN A 311 -15.12 -13.22 -17.64
N ILE A 312 -13.95 -12.75 -18.09
CA ILE A 312 -13.30 -11.56 -17.54
C ILE A 312 -14.10 -10.32 -17.94
N ILE A 313 -14.56 -9.56 -16.95
CA ILE A 313 -15.28 -8.27 -17.14
C ILE A 313 -14.34 -7.07 -17.04
N GLY A 314 -13.17 -7.25 -16.43
CA GLY A 314 -12.12 -6.24 -16.36
C GLY A 314 -10.85 -6.80 -15.74
N ALA A 315 -9.68 -6.35 -16.21
CA ALA A 315 -8.38 -6.76 -15.68
C ALA A 315 -7.59 -5.53 -15.28
N GLY A 316 -6.98 -5.60 -14.09
CA GLY A 316 -6.27 -4.48 -13.49
C GLY A 316 -5.09 -4.91 -12.65
N ARG A 317 -4.34 -3.94 -12.10
CA ARG A 317 -3.17 -4.21 -11.22
C ARG A 317 -3.48 -5.13 -10.05
N THR A 318 -4.67 -5.01 -9.46
CA THR A 318 -5.10 -5.86 -8.33
C THR A 318 -5.57 -7.25 -8.77
N GLY A 319 -5.63 -7.53 -10.07
CA GLY A 319 -5.97 -8.82 -10.67
C GLY A 319 -7.26 -8.79 -11.51
N PRO A 320 -7.61 -9.89 -12.19
CA PRO A 320 -8.77 -9.96 -13.06
C PRO A 320 -10.09 -10.11 -12.29
N MET A 321 -11.15 -9.50 -12.80
CA MET A 321 -12.52 -9.61 -12.30
C MET A 321 -13.34 -10.47 -13.27
N TYR A 322 -14.04 -11.47 -12.75
CA TYR A 322 -14.80 -12.45 -13.53
C TYR A 322 -16.30 -12.29 -13.28
N LYS A 323 -17.09 -12.50 -14.33
CA LYS A 323 -18.53 -12.74 -14.25
C LYS A 323 -18.78 -14.18 -13.82
N ALA A 324 -19.55 -14.36 -12.75
CA ALA A 324 -20.02 -15.66 -12.30
C ALA A 324 -21.55 -15.71 -12.42
N VAL A 325 -22.09 -16.72 -13.09
CA VAL A 325 -23.54 -16.92 -13.21
C VAL A 325 -23.93 -18.15 -12.39
N ILE A 326 -24.68 -17.95 -11.33
CA ILE A 326 -25.12 -19.03 -10.44
C ILE A 326 -26.34 -19.75 -11.04
N SER A 327 -26.63 -20.95 -10.53
CA SER A 327 -27.68 -21.86 -11.02
C SER A 327 -29.10 -21.28 -11.04
N ASP A 328 -29.35 -20.20 -10.31
CA ASP A 328 -30.61 -19.44 -10.24
C ASP A 328 -30.67 -18.24 -11.21
N GLY A 329 -29.60 -18.01 -11.98
CA GLY A 329 -29.48 -16.87 -12.90
C GLY A 329 -28.92 -15.61 -12.26
N CYS A 330 -28.58 -15.63 -10.97
CA CYS A 330 -27.92 -14.52 -10.29
C CYS A 330 -26.49 -14.31 -10.83
N ILE A 331 -26.09 -13.05 -10.99
CA ILE A 331 -24.77 -12.67 -11.51
C ILE A 331 -23.95 -12.11 -10.35
N LEU A 332 -22.81 -12.73 -10.08
CA LEU A 332 -21.80 -12.24 -9.14
C LEU A 332 -20.55 -11.75 -9.88
N MET A 333 -19.89 -10.75 -9.30
CA MET A 333 -18.56 -10.32 -9.72
C MET A 333 -17.51 -10.94 -8.81
N VAL A 334 -16.59 -11.70 -9.38
CA VAL A 334 -15.54 -12.40 -8.63
C VAL A 334 -14.21 -11.77 -8.97
N LYS A 335 -13.68 -10.93 -8.07
CA LYS A 335 -12.34 -10.34 -8.21
C LYS A 335 -11.30 -11.35 -7.73
N ARG A 336 -10.47 -11.85 -8.65
CA ARG A 336 -9.28 -12.61 -8.30
C ARG A 336 -8.17 -11.61 -7.97
N LEU A 337 -7.74 -11.60 -6.72
CA LEU A 337 -6.62 -10.76 -6.30
C LEU A 337 -5.31 -11.36 -6.81
N GLN A 338 -4.36 -10.51 -7.23
CA GLN A 338 -2.99 -10.97 -7.49
C GLN A 338 -2.35 -11.47 -6.19
N ASP A 339 -1.41 -12.41 -6.31
CA ASP A 339 -0.82 -13.15 -5.20
C ASP A 339 -0.22 -12.20 -4.17
N SER A 340 -0.95 -11.97 -3.08
CA SER A 340 -0.52 -11.15 -1.95
C SER A 340 -0.13 -12.10 -0.84
N GLN A 341 1.13 -12.08 -0.40
CA GLN A 341 1.58 -12.78 0.80
C GLN A 341 1.04 -12.09 2.08
N ARG A 342 -0.26 -11.82 2.11
CA ARG A 342 -0.94 -11.38 3.33
C ARG A 342 -1.22 -12.62 4.15
N LEU A 343 -0.88 -12.55 5.44
CA LEU A 343 -1.35 -13.54 6.40
C LEU A 343 -2.88 -13.55 6.35
N GLU A 344 -3.49 -14.73 6.38
CA GLU A 344 -4.94 -14.92 6.28
C GLU A 344 -5.71 -13.98 7.23
N LYS A 345 -5.15 -13.71 8.42
CA LYS A 345 -5.70 -12.78 9.42
C LYS A 345 -5.69 -11.31 9.01
N GLU A 346 -4.63 -10.84 8.34
CA GLU A 346 -4.55 -9.47 7.82
C GLU A 346 -5.50 -9.29 6.63
N PHE A 347 -5.58 -10.29 5.76
CA PHE A 347 -6.54 -10.34 4.67
C PHE A 347 -7.98 -10.25 5.20
N VAL A 348 -8.33 -11.05 6.21
CA VAL A 348 -9.65 -11.05 6.84
C VAL A 348 -9.97 -9.73 7.53
N SER A 349 -8.99 -9.12 8.21
CA SER A 349 -9.17 -7.81 8.85
C SER A 349 -9.45 -6.71 7.83
N GLU A 350 -8.65 -6.64 6.76
CA GLU A 350 -8.88 -5.68 5.67
C GLU A 350 -10.20 -5.93 4.93
N MET A 351 -10.55 -7.20 4.70
CA MET A 351 -11.84 -7.56 4.10
C MET A 351 -13.01 -7.21 5.01
N LYS A 352 -12.86 -7.31 6.34
CA LYS A 352 -13.87 -6.86 7.31
C LYS A 352 -14.02 -5.34 7.27
N THR A 353 -12.92 -4.60 7.15
CA THR A 353 -12.95 -3.15 6.94
C THR A 353 -13.63 -2.78 5.63
N LEU A 354 -13.32 -3.46 4.52
CA LEU A 354 -13.98 -3.26 3.23
C LEU A 354 -15.47 -3.65 3.25
N GLY A 355 -15.84 -4.73 3.94
CA GLY A 355 -17.24 -5.14 4.13
C GLY A 355 -18.04 -4.18 5.01
N ASN A 356 -17.36 -3.38 5.85
CA ASN A 356 -17.96 -2.29 6.62
C ASN A 356 -18.11 -1.00 5.78
N VAL A 357 -17.47 -0.89 4.62
CA VAL A 357 -17.70 0.20 3.66
C VAL A 357 -19.01 -0.08 2.92
N LYS A 358 -20.13 0.20 3.59
CA LYS A 358 -21.44 0.24 2.94
C LYS A 358 -21.65 1.65 2.41
N HIS A 359 -21.42 1.83 1.12
CA HIS A 359 -21.79 3.06 0.42
C HIS A 359 -22.54 2.65 -0.85
N LEU A 360 -23.79 3.12 -0.97
CA LEU A 360 -24.70 2.73 -2.04
C LEU A 360 -24.10 3.02 -3.43
N ASP A 361 -23.31 4.10 -3.51
CA ASP A 361 -22.58 4.52 -4.71
C ASP A 361 -21.07 4.43 -4.53
N THR A 362 -20.52 3.22 -4.34
CA THR A 362 -19.08 3.06 -4.60
C THR A 362 -18.88 2.98 -6.12
N HIS A 363 -18.50 4.10 -6.74
CA HIS A 363 -17.89 4.01 -8.06
C HIS A 363 -16.62 3.17 -7.94
N LEU A 364 -16.69 1.92 -8.39
CA LEU A 364 -15.54 1.07 -8.68
C LEU A 364 -14.73 1.75 -9.78
N SER A 365 -13.83 2.64 -9.38
CA SER A 365 -12.78 3.17 -10.24
C SER A 365 -12.03 2.00 -10.87
N THR A 366 -12.05 1.95 -12.20
CA THR A 366 -11.36 0.97 -13.03
C THR A 366 -9.85 1.09 -12.81
N PHE A 367 -9.28 0.08 -12.17
CA PHE A 367 -7.86 0.02 -11.84
C PHE A 367 -7.02 -0.51 -13.02
N VAL A 368 -6.32 0.38 -13.72
CA VAL A 368 -4.92 0.30 -14.20
C VAL A 368 -4.50 -0.77 -15.23
N ASN A 369 -4.12 -0.29 -16.41
CA ASN A 369 -3.03 -0.74 -17.29
C ASN A 369 -1.98 0.41 -17.46
N GLY A 370 -0.95 0.45 -16.61
CA GLY A 370 0.18 1.38 -16.70
C GLY A 370 0.67 1.88 -15.34
N GLU A 371 1.97 2.09 -15.16
CA GLU A 371 2.61 2.26 -13.83
C GLU A 371 2.07 3.39 -12.92
N PHE A 372 1.24 4.34 -13.40
CA PHE A 372 0.58 5.36 -12.56
C PHE A 372 -0.81 5.80 -13.06
N GLY A 373 -1.69 4.84 -13.36
CA GLY A 373 -3.05 5.10 -13.86
C GLY A 373 -3.16 4.90 -15.38
N ASP A 374 -4.40 4.90 -15.90
CA ASP A 374 -4.66 4.69 -17.34
C ASP A 374 -4.29 5.93 -18.16
N LEU A 375 -3.73 5.72 -19.35
CA LEU A 375 -3.34 6.81 -20.26
C LEU A 375 -4.52 7.75 -20.50
N GLY A 376 -4.35 9.04 -20.14
CA GLY A 376 -5.38 10.07 -20.23
C GLY A 376 -6.07 10.43 -18.91
N TYR A 377 -5.96 9.60 -17.87
CA TYR A 377 -6.50 9.87 -16.53
C TYR A 377 -5.43 10.31 -15.51
N VAL A 378 -4.15 10.15 -15.88
CA VAL A 378 -3.01 10.45 -15.01
C VAL A 378 -2.89 11.96 -14.78
N ALA A 379 -2.92 12.38 -13.53
CA ALA A 379 -2.75 13.77 -13.15
C ALA A 379 -1.34 14.27 -13.52
N PRO A 380 -1.19 15.50 -14.06
CA PRO A 380 0.07 16.00 -14.61
C PRO A 380 1.21 16.07 -13.57
N GLU A 381 0.89 16.26 -12.29
CA GLU A 381 1.87 16.26 -11.22
C GLU A 381 2.48 14.89 -10.96
N TYR A 382 1.82 13.78 -11.32
CA TYR A 382 2.36 12.43 -11.12
C TYR A 382 3.63 12.21 -11.95
N LEU A 383 3.78 12.90 -13.09
CA LEU A 383 5.02 12.88 -13.89
C LEU A 383 6.22 13.46 -13.14
N ARG A 384 5.98 14.27 -12.10
CA ARG A 384 7.03 14.89 -11.27
C ARG A 384 7.14 14.25 -9.89
N THR A 385 6.01 13.90 -9.28
CA THR A 385 5.96 13.41 -7.89
C THR A 385 6.08 11.90 -7.80
N LEU A 386 5.64 11.15 -8.81
CA LEU A 386 5.50 9.68 -8.80
C LEU A 386 4.73 9.15 -7.57
N VAL A 387 3.85 9.98 -7.00
CA VAL A 387 3.07 9.67 -5.79
C VAL A 387 1.60 9.86 -6.09
N ALA A 388 0.79 8.83 -5.80
CA ALA A 388 -0.67 8.92 -5.84
C ALA A 388 -1.18 9.81 -4.70
N THR A 389 -2.11 10.70 -5.01
CA THR A 389 -2.65 11.69 -4.06
C THR A 389 -4.17 11.81 -4.22
N PRO A 390 -4.90 12.24 -3.17
CA PRO A 390 -6.33 12.53 -3.28
C PRO A 390 -6.66 13.56 -4.37
N LYS A 391 -5.73 14.48 -4.69
CA LYS A 391 -5.90 15.47 -5.76
C LYS A 391 -5.72 14.87 -7.16
N GLY A 392 -4.98 13.77 -7.29
CA GLY A 392 -4.94 13.02 -8.53
C GLY A 392 -6.18 12.13 -8.71
N ASP A 393 -6.81 11.67 -7.63
CA ASP A 393 -8.14 11.03 -7.70
C ASP A 393 -9.21 12.04 -8.17
N VAL A 394 -9.18 13.27 -7.64
CA VAL A 394 -10.04 14.38 -8.13
C VAL A 394 -9.82 14.63 -9.61
N TYR A 395 -8.56 14.67 -10.07
CA TYR A 395 -8.24 14.86 -11.48
C TYR A 395 -8.80 13.72 -12.34
N SER A 396 -8.55 12.48 -11.95
CA SER A 396 -9.03 11.28 -12.65
C SER A 396 -10.54 11.26 -12.75
N PHE A 397 -11.24 11.61 -11.66
CA PHE A 397 -12.69 11.75 -11.64
C PHE A 397 -13.16 12.88 -12.56
N GLY A 398 -12.46 14.01 -12.58
CA GLY A 398 -12.71 15.12 -13.49
C GLY A 398 -12.65 14.71 -14.97
N VAL A 399 -11.70 13.85 -15.34
CA VAL A 399 -11.61 13.29 -16.70
C VAL A 399 -12.86 12.47 -17.03
N VAL A 400 -13.36 11.64 -16.11
CA VAL A 400 -14.61 10.88 -16.31
C VAL A 400 -15.80 11.82 -16.52
N LEU A 401 -15.90 12.91 -15.73
CA LEU A 401 -16.95 13.92 -15.94
C LEU A 401 -16.84 14.56 -17.32
N LEU A 402 -15.62 14.83 -17.81
CA LEU A 402 -15.41 15.34 -19.16
C LEU A 402 -15.83 14.34 -20.23
N GLU A 403 -15.52 13.05 -20.08
CA GLU A 403 -15.98 12.01 -21.01
C GLU A 403 -17.52 11.95 -21.06
N LEU A 404 -18.18 11.99 -19.90
CA LEU A 404 -19.64 11.92 -19.82
C LEU A 404 -20.33 13.09 -20.53
N ILE A 405 -19.80 14.31 -20.41
CA ILE A 405 -20.43 15.50 -20.98
C ILE A 405 -20.03 15.77 -22.43
N THR A 406 -18.87 15.28 -22.86
CA THR A 406 -18.36 15.50 -24.23
C THR A 406 -18.61 14.32 -25.17
N GLY A 407 -18.78 13.11 -24.62
CA GLY A 407 -18.83 11.86 -25.39
C GLY A 407 -17.45 11.44 -25.96
N GLU A 408 -16.39 12.17 -25.64
CA GLU A 408 -15.04 11.97 -26.17
C GLU A 408 -14.21 11.04 -25.31
N LYS A 409 -13.17 10.44 -25.89
CA LYS A 409 -12.23 9.59 -25.13
C LYS A 409 -11.05 10.43 -24.60
N PRO A 410 -10.45 10.08 -23.45
CA PRO A 410 -9.36 10.85 -22.85
C PRO A 410 -8.11 10.99 -23.74
N THR A 411 -7.86 9.99 -24.59
CA THR A 411 -6.69 9.90 -25.48
C THR A 411 -7.00 10.23 -26.94
N HIS A 412 -8.27 10.40 -27.29
CA HIS A 412 -8.69 10.68 -28.66
C HIS A 412 -9.96 11.51 -28.67
N VAL A 413 -9.87 12.71 -29.27
CA VAL A 413 -10.96 13.67 -29.37
C VAL A 413 -11.38 13.79 -30.83
N ALA A 414 -12.53 13.24 -31.18
CA ALA A 414 -13.06 13.21 -32.53
C ALA A 414 -13.52 14.59 -33.01
N ASN A 415 -14.05 15.43 -32.10
CA ASN A 415 -14.51 16.78 -32.41
C ASN A 415 -13.40 17.84 -32.45
N ALA A 416 -12.14 17.48 -32.18
CA ALA A 416 -11.01 18.40 -32.30
C ALA A 416 -10.60 18.57 -33.78
N PRO A 417 -9.96 19.70 -34.16
CA PRO A 417 -9.39 19.86 -35.49
C PRO A 417 -8.43 18.71 -35.84
N GLU A 418 -8.37 18.28 -37.11
CA GLU A 418 -7.51 17.15 -37.54
C GLU A 418 -6.02 17.32 -37.20
N SER A 419 -5.56 18.56 -36.97
CA SER A 419 -4.20 18.89 -36.55
C SER A 419 -3.94 18.67 -35.05
N PHE A 420 -4.97 18.51 -34.23
CA PHE A 420 -4.87 18.35 -32.78
C PHE A 420 -4.55 16.88 -32.41
N LYS A 421 -3.48 16.69 -31.63
CA LYS A 421 -3.03 15.36 -31.16
C LYS A 421 -2.88 15.30 -29.63
N GLY A 422 -3.54 16.20 -28.91
CA GLY A 422 -3.50 16.26 -27.45
C GLY A 422 -4.55 15.36 -26.79
N SER A 423 -4.58 15.39 -25.45
CA SER A 423 -5.60 14.72 -24.65
C SER A 423 -6.92 15.50 -24.62
N LEU A 424 -7.98 14.86 -24.12
CA LEU A 424 -9.27 15.51 -23.86
C LEU A 424 -9.13 16.73 -22.96
N VAL A 425 -8.35 16.63 -21.87
CA VAL A 425 -8.12 17.74 -20.94
C VAL A 425 -7.41 18.91 -21.64
N GLU A 426 -6.43 18.63 -22.49
CA GLU A 426 -5.70 19.66 -23.24
C GLU A 426 -6.60 20.37 -24.25
N TRP A 427 -7.51 19.63 -24.91
CA TRP A 427 -8.50 20.22 -25.81
C TRP A 427 -9.49 21.12 -25.06
N ILE A 428 -10.01 20.66 -23.93
CA ILE A 428 -10.92 21.43 -23.07
C ILE A 428 -10.24 22.70 -22.54
N ARG A 429 -8.96 22.61 -22.17
CA ARG A 429 -8.16 23.76 -21.74
C ARG A 429 -8.07 24.82 -22.85
N GLN A 430 -7.76 24.41 -24.08
CA GLN A 430 -7.73 25.32 -25.24
C GLN A 430 -9.09 25.99 -25.51
N LEU A 431 -10.18 25.27 -25.31
CA LEU A 431 -11.54 25.83 -25.45
C LEU A 431 -11.94 26.73 -24.29
N SER A 432 -11.42 26.49 -23.08
CA SER A 432 -11.69 27.29 -21.88
C SER A 432 -11.08 28.69 -21.93
N GLU A 433 -10.06 28.89 -22.76
CA GLU A 433 -9.44 30.20 -23.04
C GLU A 433 -10.31 31.07 -23.99
N GLY A 434 -11.44 30.57 -24.49
CA GLY A 434 -12.36 31.29 -25.38
C GLY A 434 -13.85 31.03 -25.11
N PRO A 435 -14.78 31.66 -25.87
CA PRO A 435 -16.23 31.49 -25.71
C PRO A 435 -16.75 30.12 -26.16
N LEU A 436 -15.87 29.26 -26.67
CA LEU A 436 -16.19 27.99 -27.32
C LEU A 436 -16.28 26.81 -26.34
N LEU A 437 -16.02 26.98 -25.05
CA LEU A 437 -16.12 25.88 -24.08
C LEU A 437 -17.47 25.14 -24.16
N ARG A 438 -18.58 25.86 -24.39
CA ARG A 438 -19.91 25.25 -24.55
C ARG A 438 -20.03 24.34 -25.77
N THR A 439 -19.21 24.53 -26.81
CA THR A 439 -19.26 23.71 -28.03
C THR A 439 -18.60 22.34 -27.83
N SER A 440 -17.96 22.11 -26.68
CA SER A 440 -17.42 20.79 -26.33
C SER A 440 -18.47 19.82 -25.81
N ILE A 441 -19.64 20.32 -25.39
CA ILE A 441 -20.74 19.49 -24.90
C ILE A 441 -21.28 18.64 -26.06
N ASP A 442 -21.49 17.35 -25.81
CA ASP A 442 -22.09 16.44 -26.78
C ASP A 442 -23.43 17.01 -27.26
N LYS A 443 -23.55 17.17 -28.59
CA LYS A 443 -24.73 17.75 -29.24
C LYS A 443 -26.00 16.96 -28.95
N THR A 444 -25.89 15.67 -28.62
CA THR A 444 -27.03 14.81 -28.26
C THR A 444 -27.64 15.17 -26.91
N LEU A 445 -26.87 15.83 -26.02
CA LEU A 445 -27.33 16.27 -24.70
C LEU A 445 -28.04 17.64 -24.75
N LEU A 446 -27.71 18.46 -25.73
CA LEU A 446 -28.22 19.84 -25.87
C LEU A 446 -29.68 19.89 -26.33
N GLY A 447 -30.41 20.92 -25.88
CA GLY A 447 -31.78 21.20 -26.34
C GLY A 447 -32.85 20.36 -25.64
N ASN A 448 -32.48 19.65 -24.57
CA ASN A 448 -33.38 18.81 -23.77
C ASN A 448 -33.92 19.51 -22.52
N GLY A 449 -33.68 20.82 -22.37
CA GLY A 449 -34.18 21.64 -21.25
C GLY A 449 -33.29 21.68 -20.01
N PHE A 450 -32.06 21.15 -20.09
CA PHE A 450 -31.09 21.07 -18.99
C PHE A 450 -29.74 21.71 -19.32
N ASP A 451 -29.71 22.60 -20.31
CA ASP A 451 -28.48 23.16 -20.85
C ASP A 451 -27.69 23.97 -19.79
N ASP A 452 -28.37 24.63 -18.85
CA ASP A 452 -27.73 25.37 -17.77
C ASP A 452 -27.09 24.44 -16.72
N GLU A 453 -27.72 23.31 -16.42
CA GLU A 453 -27.18 22.25 -15.57
C GLU A 453 -25.96 21.59 -16.23
N LEU A 454 -26.02 21.29 -17.54
CA LEU A 454 -24.87 20.79 -18.30
C LEU A 454 -23.71 21.78 -18.26
N ASN A 455 -23.97 23.08 -18.40
CA ASN A 455 -22.93 24.11 -18.28
C ASN A 455 -22.29 24.17 -16.89
N GLN A 456 -23.06 23.94 -15.82
CA GLN A 456 -22.52 23.87 -14.47
C GLN A 456 -21.71 22.59 -14.26
N PHE A 457 -22.19 21.45 -14.77
CA PHE A 457 -21.49 20.17 -14.73
C PHE A 457 -20.14 20.24 -15.44
N LEU A 458 -20.10 20.87 -16.63
CA LEU A 458 -18.85 21.11 -17.37
C LEU A 458 -17.85 21.94 -16.55
N LYS A 459 -18.32 22.97 -15.84
CA LYS A 459 -17.45 23.79 -14.99
C LYS A 459 -16.88 23.00 -13.81
N VAL A 460 -17.69 22.14 -13.18
CA VAL A 460 -17.21 21.25 -12.11
C VAL A 460 -16.11 20.33 -12.66
N ALA A 461 -16.33 19.73 -13.83
CA ALA A 461 -15.34 18.90 -14.50
C ALA A 461 -14.03 19.65 -14.79
N CYS A 462 -14.12 20.87 -15.35
CA CYS A 462 -12.96 21.71 -15.62
C CYS A 462 -12.16 22.05 -14.34
N ASN A 463 -12.84 22.37 -13.23
CA ASN A 463 -12.17 22.67 -11.96
C ASN A 463 -11.42 21.46 -11.39
N CYS A 464 -11.87 20.24 -11.69
CA CYS A 464 -11.20 19.01 -11.24
C CYS A 464 -9.89 18.74 -12.00
N VAL A 465 -9.79 19.18 -13.26
CA VAL A 465 -8.65 18.84 -14.15
C VAL A 465 -7.61 19.97 -14.31
N VAL A 466 -7.64 20.97 -13.44
CA VAL A 466 -6.66 22.08 -13.43
C VAL A 466 -5.24 21.55 -13.21
N GLU A 467 -4.23 22.13 -13.88
CA GLU A 467 -2.84 21.67 -13.76
C GLU A 467 -2.32 21.74 -12.32
N ASN A 468 -2.59 22.83 -11.62
CA ASN A 468 -2.16 23.01 -10.24
C ASN A 468 -3.06 22.22 -9.27
N ALA A 469 -2.52 21.13 -8.70
CA ALA A 469 -3.23 20.27 -7.76
C ALA A 469 -3.78 21.01 -6.52
N LYS A 470 -3.20 22.16 -6.13
CA LYS A 470 -3.70 22.97 -5.00
C LYS A 470 -4.99 23.72 -5.33
N GLU A 471 -5.24 24.02 -6.60
CA GLU A 471 -6.42 24.75 -7.06
C GLU A 471 -7.61 23.82 -7.33
N ARG A 472 -7.35 22.52 -7.52
CA ARG A 472 -8.41 21.53 -7.65
C ARG A 472 -9.24 21.48 -6.36
N PRO A 473 -10.56 21.28 -6.42
CA PRO A 473 -11.40 21.05 -5.25
C PRO A 473 -11.05 19.73 -4.54
N THR A 474 -11.60 19.50 -3.36
CA THR A 474 -11.66 18.19 -2.70
C THR A 474 -12.81 17.35 -3.27
N MET A 475 -12.74 16.02 -3.17
CA MET A 475 -13.87 15.17 -3.60
C MET A 475 -15.17 15.50 -2.86
N PHE A 476 -15.08 15.95 -1.60
CA PHE A 476 -16.23 16.43 -0.85
C PHE A 476 -16.87 17.67 -1.50
N GLU A 477 -16.06 18.66 -1.88
CA GLU A 477 -16.55 19.86 -2.58
C GLU A 477 -17.12 19.52 -3.97
N VAL A 478 -16.46 18.61 -4.72
CA VAL A 478 -16.99 18.12 -6.01
C VAL A 478 -18.36 17.47 -5.82
N HIS A 479 -18.50 16.61 -4.83
CA HIS A 479 -19.78 15.98 -4.49
C HIS A 479 -20.85 17.02 -4.14
N GLN A 480 -20.54 18.02 -3.31
CA GLN A 480 -21.51 19.09 -2.98
C GLN A 480 -21.92 19.88 -4.23
N LEU A 481 -20.98 20.22 -5.11
CA LEU A 481 -21.28 20.95 -6.36
C LEU A 481 -22.18 20.14 -7.28
N LEU A 482 -21.89 18.85 -7.49
CA LEU A 482 -22.72 17.96 -8.30
C LEU A 482 -24.10 17.75 -7.68
N ARG A 483 -24.17 17.61 -6.35
CA ARG A 483 -25.42 17.52 -5.61
C ARG A 483 -26.27 18.77 -5.84
N THR A 484 -25.69 19.97 -5.74
CA THR A 484 -26.43 21.23 -5.95
C THR A 484 -26.98 21.35 -7.36
N ILE A 485 -26.28 20.83 -8.38
CA ILE A 485 -26.83 20.73 -9.75
C ILE A 485 -28.03 19.77 -9.77
N GLY A 486 -27.95 18.66 -9.03
CA GLY A 486 -28.98 17.63 -8.93
C GLY A 486 -30.18 17.97 -8.03
N GLU A 487 -30.12 19.02 -7.20
CA GLU A 487 -31.13 19.33 -6.16
C GLU A 487 -32.57 19.44 -6.73
N ARG A 488 -32.72 19.94 -7.96
CA ARG A 488 -34.03 20.05 -8.64
C ARG A 488 -34.67 18.70 -8.97
N TYR A 489 -33.92 17.60 -8.91
CA TYR A 489 -34.36 16.25 -9.25
C TYR A 489 -34.58 15.34 -8.03
N TYR A 490 -34.66 15.91 -6.82
CA TYR A 490 -34.97 15.21 -5.58
C TYR A 490 -33.99 14.10 -5.18
N PHE A 491 -32.69 14.29 -5.39
CA PHE A 491 -31.66 13.46 -4.75
C PHE A 491 -31.72 13.65 -3.22
N THR A 492 -32.35 12.71 -2.50
CA THR A 492 -32.55 12.74 -1.03
C THR A 492 -31.65 11.73 -0.33
N THR A 493 -31.28 12.02 0.93
CA THR A 493 -30.22 11.37 1.72
C THR A 493 -30.67 10.12 2.49
N GLU A 494 -31.61 9.32 1.98
CA GLU A 494 -32.16 8.20 2.77
C GLU A 494 -31.24 6.97 2.90
N ASP A 495 -30.01 7.01 2.39
CA ASP A 495 -29.02 5.95 2.65
C ASP A 495 -27.93 6.42 3.64
N ASP A 496 -28.06 5.89 4.87
CA ASP A 496 -27.31 6.15 6.09
C ASP A 496 -25.78 6.22 5.93
N ILE A 497 -25.20 7.42 6.02
CA ILE A 497 -23.77 7.60 6.31
C ILE A 497 -23.60 7.53 7.85
N THR A 498 -23.64 6.32 8.40
CA THR A 498 -23.21 6.08 9.79
C THR A 498 -21.71 5.81 9.84
N LEU A 499 -20.93 6.77 10.35
CA LEU A 499 -19.54 6.60 10.75
C LEU A 499 -19.46 5.65 11.97
N PRO A 500 -18.66 4.56 11.96
CA PRO A 500 -18.60 3.66 13.09
C PRO A 500 -17.79 4.26 14.24
N THR A 501 -18.39 4.31 15.43
CA THR A 501 -17.72 4.48 16.72
C THR A 501 -17.10 3.18 17.19
N ASP A 502 -15.92 3.32 17.79
CA ASP A 502 -15.06 2.24 18.30
C ASP A 502 -15.69 1.54 19.52
N ALA A 503 -15.90 0.22 19.43
CA ALA A 503 -16.26 -0.61 20.57
C ALA A 503 -15.62 -2.00 20.41
N GLY A 504 -14.84 -2.37 21.42
CA GLY A 504 -13.97 -3.53 21.40
C GLY A 504 -14.62 -4.87 21.73
N ASP A 505 -13.75 -5.85 21.50
CA ASP A 505 -13.56 -7.14 22.17
C ASP A 505 -14.27 -8.42 21.71
N THR A 506 -13.44 -9.47 21.65
CA THR A 506 -13.65 -10.94 21.73
C THR A 506 -13.69 -11.84 20.47
N ASP A 507 -12.53 -12.48 20.24
CA ASP A 507 -12.15 -13.90 20.03
C ASP A 507 -12.88 -14.92 19.08
N PHE A 508 -12.04 -15.67 18.33
CA PHE A 508 -12.20 -16.92 17.49
C PHE A 508 -12.99 -16.90 16.14
N PRO A 509 -12.76 -17.85 15.19
CA PRO A 509 -11.54 -18.36 14.52
C PRO A 509 -11.56 -18.17 12.96
N ASP A 510 -10.50 -18.64 12.27
CA ASP A 510 -10.04 -18.31 10.88
C ASP A 510 -10.96 -18.67 9.68
N GLU A 511 -11.36 -17.71 8.79
CA GLU A 511 -12.23 -17.93 7.59
C GLU A 511 -12.13 -16.85 6.45
N LEU A 512 -12.46 -17.18 5.18
CA LEU A 512 -12.25 -16.36 3.95
C LEU A 512 -13.58 -15.99 3.21
N ILE A 513 -13.77 -14.76 2.65
CA ILE A 513 -15.09 -14.08 2.32
C ILE A 513 -15.27 -13.62 0.83
N VAL A 514 -16.53 -13.51 0.31
CA VAL A 514 -17.10 -13.18 -1.05
C VAL A 514 -18.26 -12.17 -0.92
N ALA A 515 -18.53 -11.32 -1.91
CA ALA A 515 -19.61 -10.30 -1.89
C ALA A 515 -20.71 -10.57 -2.95
N ASP A 516 -21.97 -10.27 -2.59
CA ASP A 516 -23.15 -10.31 -3.48
C ASP A 516 -23.28 -8.98 -4.24
N ALA A 517 -23.68 -9.04 -5.52
CA ALA A 517 -23.83 -7.88 -6.40
C ALA A 517 -25.29 -7.55 -6.72
N THR A 518 -26.25 -8.09 -5.96
CA THR A 518 -27.67 -7.86 -6.20
C THR A 518 -28.36 -7.09 -5.08
N THR A 519 -28.44 -5.77 -5.24
CA THR A 519 -29.52 -4.96 -4.65
C THR A 519 -30.22 -4.17 -5.74
N LYS A 520 -31.55 -4.26 -5.71
CA LYS A 520 -32.52 -3.73 -6.68
C LYS A 520 -32.56 -2.23 -6.77
#